data_AF-A0A5C6W6Y4-F1
#
_entry.id   AF-A0A5C6W6Y4-F1
#
_cell.length_a   1.000
_cell.length_b   1.000
_cell.length_c   1.000
_cell.angle_alpha   90.00
_cell.angle_beta   90.00
_cell.angle_gamma   90.00
#
_symmetry.space_group_name_H-M   'P 1'
#
loop_
_entity.id
_entity.type
_entity.pdbx_description
1 polymer ?
#
loop_
_entity_poly.entity_id
_entity_poly.type
_entity_poly.pdbx_seq_one_letter_code
_entity_poly.pdbx_strand_id
1 'polypeptide(L)' 'MDRFTIVIQKQNYELIVGDFYSIHFFDVDISFHGLTVKIEDTYWKNEDGENMFYIWVPDHKEDYLVCDREIRYIKKINGR' A
#
# COMPACT_ATOMS: atom_id res chain seq x y z
N MET A 1 5.04 16.85 -0.14
CA MET A 1 4.78 15.43 -0.47
C MET A 1 5.04 14.68 0.81
N ASP A 2 3.96 14.22 1.42
CA ASP A 2 4.00 13.47 2.66
C ASP A 2 4.47 12.04 2.36
N ARG A 3 5.14 11.43 3.35
CA ARG A 3 5.73 10.09 3.23
C ARG A 3 5.70 9.40 4.57
N PHE A 4 5.57 8.08 4.52
CA PHE A 4 5.59 7.23 5.70
C PHE A 4 6.32 5.92 5.42
N THR A 5 6.74 5.25 6.49
CA THR A 5 7.47 3.99 6.42
C THR A 5 6.57 2.86 6.87
N ILE A 6 6.49 1.80 6.06
CA ILE A 6 5.84 0.54 6.42
C ILE A 6 6.86 -0.59 6.54
N VAL A 7 6.47 -1.69 7.18
CA VAL A 7 7.34 -2.85 7.40
C VAL A 7 6.77 -4.06 6.67
N ILE A 8 7.41 -4.43 5.57
CA ILE A 8 7.05 -5.62 4.79
C ILE A 8 8.12 -6.67 4.99
N GLN A 9 7.76 -7.85 5.50
CA GLN A 9 8.68 -8.98 5.73
C GLN A 9 9.97 -8.57 6.47
N LYS A 10 9.85 -7.78 7.55
CA LYS A 10 10.96 -7.24 8.37
C LYS A 10 11.88 -6.25 7.64
N GLN A 11 11.48 -5.76 6.46
CA GLN A 11 12.19 -4.71 5.73
C GLN A 11 11.35 -3.43 5.72
N ASN A 12 12.02 -2.29 5.87
CA ASN A 12 11.37 -0.98 5.82
C ASN A 12 11.21 -0.52 4.37
N TYR A 13 10.02 -0.04 4.03
CA TYR A 13 9.71 0.56 2.73
C TYR A 13 9.17 1.96 2.92
N GLU A 14 9.71 2.93 2.19
CA GLU A 14 9.23 4.31 2.17
C GLU A 14 8.14 4.45 1.09
N LEU A 15 6.95 4.87 1.51
CA LEU A 15 5.83 5.19 0.62
C LEU A 15 5.62 6.70 0.57
N ILE A 16 5.36 7.21 -0.63
CA ILE A 16 5.12 8.62 -0.91
C ILE A 16 3.64 8.79 -1.22
N VAL A 17 2.96 9.63 -0.45
CA VAL A 17 1.56 9.97 -0.67
C VAL A 17 1.42 10.66 -2.03
N GLY A 18 0.44 10.22 -2.82
CA GLY A 18 0.22 10.72 -4.18
C GLY A 18 0.89 9.90 -5.28
N ASP A 19 1.90 9.09 -4.96
CA ASP A 19 2.63 8.29 -5.93
C ASP A 19 1.95 6.94 -6.19
N PHE A 20 2.29 6.35 -7.34
CA PHE A 20 1.75 5.06 -7.80
C PHE A 20 2.69 3.90 -7.48
N TYR A 21 2.09 2.80 -7.03
CA TYR A 21 2.78 1.58 -6.65
C TYR A 21 2.01 0.36 -7.17
N SER A 22 2.71 -0.76 -7.35
CA SER A 22 2.09 -2.08 -7.48
C SER A 22 2.27 -2.83 -6.18
N ILE A 23 1.17 -3.29 -5.58
CA ILE A 23 1.16 -4.01 -4.30
C ILE A 23 0.76 -5.46 -4.56
N HIS A 24 1.59 -6.38 -4.10
CA HIS A 24 1.30 -7.81 -4.15
C HIS A 24 1.11 -8.32 -2.74
N PHE A 25 -0.03 -8.97 -2.50
CA PHE A 25 -0.41 -9.51 -1.20
C PHE A 25 0.00 -10.98 -1.07
N PHE A 26 -0.02 -11.51 0.16
CA PHE A 26 0.10 -12.95 0.38
C PHE A 26 -1.13 -13.70 -0.11
N ASP A 27 -2.31 -13.13 0.10
CA ASP A 27 -3.56 -13.63 -0.47
C ASP A 27 -3.71 -13.14 -1.92
N VAL A 28 -3.84 -14.09 -2.84
CA VAL A 28 -3.98 -13.81 -4.28
C VAL A 28 -5.43 -13.61 -4.69
N ASP A 29 -6.39 -13.96 -3.82
CA ASP A 29 -7.82 -13.78 -4.06
C ASP A 29 -8.28 -12.33 -3.76
N ILE A 30 -7.40 -11.51 -3.18
CA ILE A 30 -7.62 -10.06 -3.05
C ILE A 30 -7.80 -9.46 -4.45
N SER A 31 -8.94 -8.81 -4.68
CA SER A 31 -9.38 -8.34 -6.00
C SER A 31 -8.44 -7.35 -6.67
N PHE A 32 -7.66 -6.61 -5.89
CA PHE A 32 -6.67 -5.63 -6.37
C PHE A 32 -5.22 -6.11 -6.25
N HIS A 33 -5.00 -7.42 -6.10
CA HIS A 33 -3.66 -8.01 -6.08
C HIS A 33 -2.87 -7.68 -7.35
N GLY A 34 -1.70 -7.06 -7.18
CA GLY A 34 -0.79 -6.71 -8.26
C GLY A 34 -1.23 -5.53 -9.13
N LEU A 35 -2.38 -4.92 -8.84
CA LEU A 35 -2.86 -3.74 -9.57
C LEU A 35 -2.02 -2.50 -9.25
N THR A 36 -2.15 -1.50 -10.10
CA THR A 36 -1.59 -0.16 -9.84
C THR A 36 -2.49 0.55 -8.84
N VAL A 37 -1.90 1.11 -7.80
CA VAL A 37 -2.61 1.82 -6.74
C VAL A 37 -1.89 3.12 -6.42
N LYS A 38 -2.63 4.11 -5.97
CA LYS A 38 -2.09 5.38 -5.50
C LYS A 38 -2.12 5.40 -3.97
N ILE A 39 -1.03 5.82 -3.33
CA ILE A 39 -1.00 5.96 -1.87
C ILE A 39 -1.76 7.21 -1.44
N GLU A 40 -2.68 7.06 -0.49
CA GLU A 40 -3.47 8.16 0.08
C GLU A 40 -2.90 8.64 1.42
N ASP A 41 -3.27 9.85 1.86
CA ASP A 41 -2.66 10.61 2.97
C ASP A 41 -3.05 10.12 4.38
N THR A 42 -3.67 8.95 4.49
CA THR A 42 -4.15 8.45 5.78
C THR A 42 -3.30 7.25 6.19
N TYR A 43 -2.39 7.47 7.14
CA TYR A 43 -1.51 6.48 7.75
C TYR A 43 -1.62 6.53 9.28
N TRP A 44 -1.76 5.37 9.93
CA TRP A 44 -1.75 5.25 11.38
C TRP A 44 -1.31 3.86 11.83
N LYS A 45 -1.09 3.69 13.14
CA LYS A 45 -0.91 2.38 13.76
C LYS A 45 -2.18 1.97 14.49
N ASN A 46 -2.65 0.75 14.27
CA ASN A 46 -3.76 0.19 15.05
C ASN A 46 -3.31 -0.19 16.48
N GLU A 47 -4.23 -0.72 17.29
CA GLU A 47 -3.97 -1.12 18.69
C GLU A 47 -2.89 -2.21 18.80
N ASP A 48 -2.74 -3.03 17.76
CA ASP A 48 -1.73 -4.09 17.66
C ASP A 48 -0.37 -3.59 17.12
N GLY A 49 -0.26 -2.29 16.83
CA GLY A 49 0.95 -1.63 16.32
C GLY A 49 1.22 -1.84 14.83
N GLU A 50 0.26 -2.40 14.09
CA GLU A 50 0.33 -2.67 12.65
C GLU A 50 0.14 -1.37 11.86
N ASN A 51 0.84 -1.24 10.74
CA ASN A 51 0.73 -0.04 9.93
C ASN A 51 -0.48 -0.17 9.00
N MET A 52 -1.39 0.78 9.15
CA MET A 52 -2.62 0.87 8.37
C MET A 52 -2.54 2.09 7.46
N PHE A 53 -2.91 1.93 6.19
CA PHE A 53 -2.98 3.05 5.27
C PHE A 53 -4.02 2.83 4.17
N TYR A 54 -4.51 3.93 3.61
CA TYR A 54 -5.43 3.88 2.47
C TYR A 54 -4.69 3.93 1.14
N ILE A 55 -5.26 3.23 0.15
CA ILE A 55 -4.86 3.29 -1.24
C ILE A 55 -6.08 3.55 -2.12
N TRP A 56 -5.89 4.27 -3.21
CA TRP A 56 -6.86 4.38 -4.28
C TRP A 56 -6.51 3.41 -5.41
N VAL A 57 -7.47 2.59 -5.84
CA VAL A 57 -7.30 1.65 -6.96
C VAL A 57 -8.02 2.22 -8.20
N PRO A 58 -7.30 2.77 -9.19
CA PRO A 58 -7.91 3.44 -10.35
C PRO A 58 -8.82 2.54 -11.18
N ASP A 59 -8.48 1.26 -11.31
CA ASP A 59 -9.27 0.27 -12.05
C ASP A 59 -10.66 0.03 -11.42
N HIS A 60 -10.74 0.10 -10.09
CA HIS A 60 -12.00 -0.09 -9.36
C HIS A 60 -12.72 1.23 -9.12
N LYS A 61 -12.00 2.35 -9.16
CA LYS A 61 -12.48 3.68 -8.74
C LYS A 61 -12.95 3.68 -7.29
N GLU A 62 -12.19 3.02 -6.42
CA GLU A 62 -12.49 2.87 -5.01
C GLU A 62 -11.23 2.94 -4.15
N ASP A 63 -11.42 3.36 -2.89
CA ASP A 63 -10.40 3.34 -1.85
C ASP A 63 -10.45 2.02 -1.07
N TYR A 64 -9.26 1.50 -0.72
CA TYR A 64 -9.10 0.30 0.10
C TYR A 64 -8.19 0.60 1.29
N LEU A 65 -8.55 0.04 2.44
CA LEU A 65 -7.70 0.03 3.62
C LEU A 65 -6.76 -1.17 3.56
N VAL A 66 -5.46 -0.93 3.77
CA VAL A 66 -4.41 -1.95 3.69
C VAL A 66 -3.62 -2.00 4.99
N CYS A 67 -3.33 -3.22 5.43
CA CYS A 67 -2.34 -3.51 6.48
C CYS A 67 -1.02 -3.97 5.83
N ASP A 68 0.11 -3.44 6.29
CA ASP A 68 1.42 -3.80 5.76
C ASP A 68 1.79 -5.29 5.94
N ARG A 69 1.21 -5.97 6.93
CA ARG A 69 1.41 -7.41 7.18
C ARG A 69 0.84 -8.31 6.09
N GLU A 70 -0.17 -7.85 5.37
CA GLU A 70 -0.81 -8.60 4.28
C GLU A 70 -0.01 -8.52 2.98
N ILE A 71 0.93 -7.58 2.91
CA ILE A 71 1.72 -7.29 1.72
C ILE A 71 2.90 -8.27 1.64
N ARG A 72 3.03 -8.93 0.50
CA ARG A 72 4.19 -9.73 0.14
C ARG A 72 5.32 -8.84 -0.39
N TYR A 73 5.04 -7.95 -1.34
CA TYR A 73 6.00 -6.95 -1.80
C TYR A 73 5.29 -5.74 -2.41
N ILE A 74 6.00 -4.62 -2.44
CA ILE A 74 5.53 -3.37 -3.05
C ILE A 74 6.62 -2.82 -3.97
N LYS A 75 6.21 -2.25 -5.11
CA LYS A 75 7.13 -1.65 -6.08
C LYS A 75 6.59 -0.30 -6.55
N LYS A 76 7.41 0.73 -6.44
CA LYS A 76 7.10 2.05 -7.02
C LYS A 76 7.00 1.95 -8.53
N ILE A 77 5.92 2.47 -9.09
CA ILE A 77 5.73 2.59 -10.52
C ILE A 77 6.18 3.99 -10.91
N ASN A 78 7.42 4.09 -11.38
CA ASN A 78 7.90 5.31 -12.02
C ASN A 78 7.20 5.39 -13.40
N GLY A 79 6.23 6.29 -13.57
CA GLY A 79 5.75 6.69 -14.91
C GLY A 79 6.95 7.23 -15.71
N ARG A 80 7.23 6.75 -16.93
CA ARG A 80 6.58 7.14 -18.19
C ARG A 80 6.51 8.65 -18.38
#